data_AF-A0A382XB62-F1
#
_entry.id   AF-A0A382XB62-F1
#
_cell.length_a   1.000
_cell.length_b   1.000
_cell.length_c   1.000
_cell.angle_alpha   90.00
_cell.angle_beta   90.00
_cell.angle_gamma   90.00
#
_symmetry.space_group_name_H-M   'P 1'
#
loop_
_entity.id
_entity.type
_entity.pdbx_description
1 polymer ?
#
loop_
_entity_poly.entity_id
_entity_poly.type
_entity_poly.pdbx_seq_one_letter_code
_entity_poly.pdbx_strand_id
1 'polypeptide(L)'
;MLALDIETKNFAHEIGGWDNTHMFKVSTVCTWDGDKGTIYIDKAVDELNKGNVEVKALSQLKFDLDDHLQKGGKLLGHNLAGFDLPVLRDSMDIYCIQKYLNQRAYVDTSREMSKSAGERYTLNNLVKHTLDDSKTMDSADAPIVWKAGGYAEVAEYCLKDCKLVYDLWKHGVENKTVKGFSMEKEKEMELGVNW
;
A
#
# COMPACT_ATOMS: atom_id res chain seq x y z
N MET A 1 9.15 1.33 -10.70
CA MET A 1 8.43 1.67 -9.46
C MET A 1 8.24 0.38 -8.68
N LEU A 2 8.10 0.45 -7.37
CA LEU A 2 7.73 -0.71 -6.54
C LEU A 2 6.51 -0.31 -5.72
N ALA A 3 5.34 -0.86 -6.06
CA ALA A 3 4.15 -0.70 -5.23
C ALA A 3 4.38 -1.37 -3.88
N LEU A 4 3.89 -0.75 -2.80
CA LEU A 4 3.99 -1.23 -1.44
C LEU A 4 2.70 -0.91 -0.69
N ASP A 5 2.26 -1.86 0.12
CA ASP A 5 1.13 -1.75 1.04
C ASP A 5 1.43 -2.58 2.30
N ILE A 6 0.86 -2.21 3.44
CA ILE A 6 1.02 -2.92 4.70
C ILE A 6 -0.34 -3.24 5.34
N GLU A 7 -0.38 -4.33 6.08
CA GLU A 7 -1.48 -4.63 6.97
C GLU A 7 -0.99 -4.86 8.41
N THR A 8 -1.90 -4.71 9.37
CA THR A 8 -1.58 -4.76 10.80
C THR A 8 -2.47 -5.75 11.56
N LYS A 9 -1.96 -6.24 12.70
CA LYS A 9 -2.66 -7.20 13.57
C LYS A 9 -3.64 -6.53 14.53
N ASN A 10 -3.52 -5.22 14.70
CA ASN A 10 -4.24 -4.43 15.70
C ASN A 10 -4.76 -3.14 15.10
N PHE A 11 -5.87 -2.66 15.65
CA PHE A 11 -6.49 -1.44 15.20
C PHE A 11 -5.83 -0.20 15.82
N ALA A 12 -5.92 0.92 15.11
CA ALA A 12 -5.54 2.24 15.65
C ALA A 12 -6.21 2.55 17.00
N HIS A 13 -7.49 2.21 17.17
CA HIS A 13 -8.21 2.47 18.42
C HIS A 13 -7.74 1.58 19.59
N GLU A 14 -7.15 0.41 19.32
CA GLU A 14 -6.55 -0.45 20.37
C GLU A 14 -5.24 0.13 20.92
N ILE A 15 -4.62 1.06 20.20
CA ILE A 15 -3.34 1.70 20.56
C ILE A 15 -3.46 3.21 20.78
N GLY A 16 -4.68 3.73 20.90
CA GLY A 16 -4.91 5.15 21.21
C GLY A 16 -4.81 6.13 20.03
N GLY A 17 -4.79 5.63 18.79
CA GLY A 17 -4.86 6.46 17.57
C GLY A 17 -3.79 6.14 16.54
N TRP A 18 -3.93 6.75 15.35
CA TRP A 18 -3.04 6.55 14.21
C TRP A 18 -1.63 7.12 14.42
N ASP A 19 -1.48 8.12 15.29
CA ASP A 19 -0.20 8.78 15.57
C ASP A 19 0.76 7.88 16.38
N ASN A 20 0.26 6.81 17.01
CA ASN A 20 1.07 5.85 17.77
C ASN A 20 1.68 4.78 16.85
N THR A 21 2.37 5.23 15.80
CA THR A 21 2.95 4.41 14.72
C THR A 21 3.82 3.25 15.23
N HIS A 22 4.60 3.49 16.30
CA HIS A 22 5.46 2.51 16.97
C HIS A 22 4.69 1.37 17.68
N MET A 23 3.38 1.53 17.92
CA MET A 23 2.54 0.53 18.60
C MET A 23 1.79 -0.40 17.63
N PHE A 24 1.78 -0.09 16.33
CA PHE A 24 1.24 -1.03 15.35
C PHE A 24 2.08 -2.30 15.28
N LYS A 25 1.41 -3.43 15.09
CA LYS A 25 2.03 -4.72 14.88
C LYS A 25 1.79 -5.12 13.44
N VAL A 26 2.80 -4.96 12.59
CA VAL A 26 2.71 -5.34 11.18
C VAL A 26 2.45 -6.83 11.05
N SER A 27 1.44 -7.20 10.25
CA SER A 27 1.06 -8.59 9.96
C SER A 27 1.70 -9.06 8.66
N THR A 28 1.57 -8.26 7.61
CA THR A 28 2.15 -8.50 6.29
C THR A 28 2.51 -7.17 5.64
N VAL A 29 3.49 -7.23 4.74
CA VAL A 29 3.85 -6.16 3.80
C VAL A 29 3.89 -6.81 2.44
N CYS A 30 3.30 -6.19 1.43
CA CYS A 30 3.37 -6.69 0.07
C CYS A 30 4.08 -5.68 -0.82
N THR A 31 4.74 -6.18 -1.85
CA THR A 31 5.28 -5.35 -2.92
C THR A 31 4.97 -5.91 -4.30
N TRP A 32 4.87 -5.02 -5.29
CA TRP A 32 4.64 -5.39 -6.69
C TRP A 32 5.39 -4.45 -7.63
N ASP A 33 6.23 -5.00 -8.52
CA ASP A 33 7.05 -4.20 -9.45
C ASP A 33 6.44 -4.05 -10.85
N GLY A 34 5.25 -4.61 -11.08
CA GLY A 34 4.60 -4.69 -12.38
C GLY A 34 4.61 -6.09 -12.99
N ASP A 35 5.48 -6.97 -12.51
CA ASP A 35 5.61 -8.35 -12.99
C ASP A 35 5.71 -9.37 -11.84
N LYS A 36 6.45 -9.06 -10.78
CA LYS A 36 6.68 -9.94 -9.63
C LYS A 36 6.13 -9.34 -8.33
N GLY A 37 5.46 -10.19 -7.56
CA GLY A 37 5.00 -9.88 -6.21
C GLY A 37 5.96 -10.42 -5.16
N THR A 38 6.15 -9.68 -4.07
CA THR A 38 6.78 -10.23 -2.86
C THR A 38 5.86 -10.02 -1.67
N ILE A 39 5.58 -11.08 -0.93
CA ILE A 39 4.83 -11.06 0.32
C ILE A 39 5.82 -11.24 1.46
N TYR A 40 5.84 -10.30 2.39
CA TYR A 40 6.61 -10.38 3.64
C TYR A 40 5.64 -10.58 4.79
N ILE A 41 5.66 -11.74 5.44
CA ILE A 41 4.60 -12.11 6.39
C ILE A 41 5.16 -12.66 7.71
N ASP A 42 4.49 -12.37 8.82
CA ASP A 42 4.86 -12.85 10.16
C ASP A 42 4.54 -14.34 10.42
N LYS A 43 3.74 -14.95 9.54
CA LYS A 43 3.31 -16.35 9.59
C LYS A 43 3.66 -17.02 8.28
N ALA A 44 4.37 -18.15 8.35
CA ALA A 44 4.61 -18.96 7.17
C ALA A 44 3.29 -19.54 6.65
N VAL A 45 3.01 -19.35 5.36
CA VAL A 45 1.84 -19.89 4.68
C VAL A 45 2.32 -20.48 3.35
N ASP A 46 2.34 -21.82 3.25
CA ASP A 46 2.94 -22.52 2.11
C ASP A 46 2.20 -22.25 0.78
N GLU A 47 0.91 -21.95 0.84
CA GLU A 47 0.06 -21.80 -0.34
C GLU A 47 0.23 -20.47 -1.10
N LEU A 48 0.97 -19.51 -0.54
CA LEU A 48 1.20 -18.18 -1.12
C LEU A 48 2.32 -18.15 -2.18
N ASN A 49 3.20 -19.16 -2.18
CA ASN A 49 4.33 -19.21 -3.12
C ASN A 49 3.88 -19.82 -4.46
N LYS A 50 3.25 -19.00 -5.32
CA LYS A 50 2.69 -19.43 -6.61
C LYS A 50 3.01 -18.42 -7.72
N GLY A 51 3.30 -18.94 -8.91
CA GLY A 51 3.49 -18.12 -10.11
C GLY A 51 4.66 -17.14 -9.98
N ASN A 52 4.36 -15.85 -10.10
CA ASN A 52 5.28 -14.73 -9.98
C ASN A 52 5.28 -14.09 -8.58
N VAL A 53 4.88 -14.84 -7.54
CA VAL A 53 4.86 -14.37 -6.15
C VAL A 53 5.91 -15.09 -5.34
N GLU A 54 6.77 -14.32 -4.67
CA GLU A 54 7.73 -14.83 -3.69
C GLU A 54 7.25 -14.50 -2.27
N VAL A 55 7.50 -15.41 -1.33
CA VAL A 55 7.16 -15.21 0.09
C VAL A 55 8.46 -15.16 0.91
N LYS A 56 8.59 -14.12 1.73
CA LYS A 56 9.75 -13.88 2.61
C LYS A 56 9.29 -13.61 4.04
N ALA A 57 10.21 -13.78 4.98
CA ALA A 57 9.99 -13.31 6.34
C ALA A 57 10.00 -11.77 6.38
N LEU A 58 9.21 -11.16 7.27
CA LEU A 58 9.21 -9.70 7.50
C LEU A 58 10.61 -9.11 7.75
N SER A 59 11.51 -9.89 8.35
CA SER A 59 12.90 -9.47 8.61
C SER A 59 13.72 -9.20 7.35
N GLN A 60 13.31 -9.72 6.19
CA GLN A 60 13.97 -9.49 4.90
C GLN A 60 13.64 -8.14 4.28
N LEU A 61 12.47 -7.56 4.62
CA LEU A 61 11.95 -6.33 4.00
C LEU A 61 12.95 -5.18 4.04
N LYS A 62 13.65 -5.00 5.17
CA LYS A 62 14.63 -3.92 5.33
C LYS A 62 15.80 -3.99 4.33
N PHE A 63 16.22 -5.20 3.96
CA PHE A 63 17.32 -5.41 3.02
C PHE A 63 16.85 -5.14 1.60
N ASP A 64 15.68 -5.66 1.23
CA ASP A 64 15.10 -5.45 -0.09
C ASP A 64 14.74 -3.98 -0.34
N LEU A 65 14.23 -3.27 0.68
CA LEU A 65 13.95 -1.83 0.58
C LEU A 65 15.22 -0.99 0.49
N ASP A 66 16.29 -1.32 1.22
CA ASP A 66 17.55 -0.57 1.11
C ASP A 66 18.22 -0.83 -0.25
N ASP A 67 18.22 -2.08 -0.75
CA ASP A 67 18.71 -2.43 -2.10
C ASP A 67 17.92 -1.72 -3.21
N HIS A 68 16.59 -1.71 -3.12
CA HIS A 68 15.73 -0.98 -4.07
C HIS A 68 16.08 0.51 -4.09
N LEU A 69 16.26 1.13 -2.93
CA LEU A 69 16.62 2.54 -2.84
C LEU A 69 18.01 2.83 -3.41
N GLN A 70 19.00 1.99 -3.10
CA GLN A 70 20.37 2.13 -3.59
C GLN A 70 20.44 2.05 -5.12
N LYS A 71 19.55 1.27 -5.74
CA LYS A 71 19.37 1.18 -7.20
C LYS A 71 18.62 2.38 -7.81
N GLY A 72 18.27 3.38 -7.00
CA GLY A 72 17.49 4.55 -7.44
C GLY A 72 15.99 4.26 -7.57
N GLY A 73 15.52 3.15 -7.01
CA GLY A 73 14.12 2.78 -6.98
C GLY A 73 13.27 3.75 -6.18
N LYS A 74 12.00 3.84 -6.56
CA LYS A 74 10.98 4.60 -5.83
C LYS A 74 9.85 3.69 -5.41
N LEU A 75 9.26 3.99 -4.27
CA LEU A 75 8.04 3.33 -3.80
C LEU A 75 6.80 3.95 -4.44
N LEU A 76 5.75 3.17 -4.55
CA LEU A 76 4.42 3.59 -4.99
C LEU A 76 3.40 3.07 -3.98
N GLY A 77 2.39 3.87 -3.65
CA GLY A 77 1.29 3.38 -2.83
C GLY A 77 0.22 4.43 -2.65
N HIS A 78 -0.67 4.17 -1.70
CA HIS A 78 -1.83 5.01 -1.45
C HIS A 78 -1.91 5.32 0.05
N ASN A 79 -1.52 6.55 0.44
CA ASN A 79 -1.33 7.00 1.82
C ASN A 79 -0.03 6.50 2.50
N LEU A 80 0.99 6.16 1.70
CA LEU A 80 2.31 5.73 2.19
C LEU A 80 2.92 6.68 3.22
N ALA A 81 2.91 7.99 2.94
CA ALA A 81 3.55 8.97 3.80
C ALA A 81 2.74 9.24 5.08
N GLY A 82 1.43 8.97 5.04
CA GLY A 82 0.51 9.15 6.16
C GLY A 82 0.40 7.93 7.07
N PHE A 83 0.79 6.74 6.62
CA PHE A 83 0.63 5.52 7.40
C PHE A 83 1.78 4.52 7.22
N ASP A 84 1.94 3.92 6.05
CA ASP A 84 2.81 2.77 5.82
C ASP A 84 4.27 3.06 6.20
N LEU A 85 4.84 4.14 5.66
CA LEU A 85 6.24 4.48 5.89
C LEU A 85 6.51 4.83 7.36
N PRO A 86 5.71 5.69 8.03
CA PRO A 86 5.82 5.88 9.48
C PRO A 86 5.75 4.58 10.28
N VAL A 87 4.79 3.69 10.00
CA VAL A 87 4.65 2.42 10.72
C VAL A 87 5.87 1.51 10.50
N LEU A 88 6.34 1.34 9.26
CA LEU A 88 7.53 0.55 8.96
C LEU A 88 8.80 1.10 9.64
N ARG A 89 8.94 2.43 9.71
CA ARG A 89 10.06 3.08 10.40
C ARG A 89 10.01 2.82 11.90
N ASP A 90 8.84 3.01 12.50
CA ASP A 90 8.70 3.13 13.96
C ASP A 90 8.43 1.80 14.66
N SER A 91 7.66 0.89 14.04
CA SER A 91 7.29 -0.40 14.64
C SER A 91 8.21 -1.56 14.26
N MET A 92 8.94 -1.43 13.14
CA MET A 92 9.81 -2.48 12.60
C MET A 92 11.29 -2.08 12.54
N ASP A 93 11.64 -0.89 13.02
CA ASP A 93 13.01 -0.35 13.01
C ASP A 93 13.67 -0.36 11.60
N ILE A 94 12.88 -0.12 10.54
CA ILE A 94 13.38 -0.08 9.17
C ILE A 94 13.94 1.33 8.89
N TYR A 95 15.16 1.59 9.35
CA TYR A 95 15.77 2.94 9.28
C TYR A 95 15.96 3.48 7.86
N CYS A 96 16.06 2.61 6.83
CA CYS A 96 16.17 3.07 5.44
C CYS A 96 14.92 3.84 4.97
N ILE A 97 13.76 3.66 5.63
CA ILE A 97 12.55 4.45 5.37
C ILE A 97 12.78 5.95 5.55
N GLN A 98 13.65 6.36 6.49
CA GLN A 98 13.98 7.78 6.67
C GLN A 98 14.61 8.39 5.41
N LYS A 99 15.40 7.60 4.66
CA LYS A 99 15.99 8.04 3.39
C LYS A 99 14.91 8.22 2.32
N TYR A 100 13.97 7.28 2.21
CA TYR A 100 12.81 7.40 1.30
C TYR A 100 12.02 8.67 1.56
N LEU A 101 11.73 8.97 2.84
CA LEU A 101 10.98 10.16 3.24
C LEU A 101 11.74 11.46 2.94
N ASN A 102 13.02 11.53 3.32
CA ASN A 102 13.85 12.73 3.12
C ASN A 102 14.07 13.04 1.64
N GLN A 103 14.32 12.02 0.83
CA GLN A 103 14.57 12.16 -0.60
C GLN A 103 13.28 12.24 -1.43
N ARG A 104 12.12 12.03 -0.81
CA ARG A 104 10.83 11.83 -1.49
C ARG A 104 10.93 10.80 -2.61
N ALA A 105 11.59 9.66 -2.30
CA ALA A 105 11.74 8.54 -3.23
C ALA A 105 10.47 7.67 -3.29
N TYR A 106 9.30 8.30 -3.35
CA TYR A 106 8.00 7.62 -3.42
C TYR A 106 6.98 8.45 -4.19
N VAL A 107 5.96 7.78 -4.73
CA VAL A 107 4.72 8.36 -5.25
C VAL A 107 3.60 7.93 -4.30
N ASP A 108 2.93 8.91 -3.69
CA ASP A 108 1.78 8.68 -2.80
C ASP A 108 0.52 9.20 -3.47
N THR A 109 -0.21 8.29 -4.10
CA THR A 109 -1.38 8.62 -4.92
C THR A 109 -2.46 9.31 -4.08
N SER A 110 -2.70 8.91 -2.84
CA SER A 110 -3.70 9.56 -1.98
C SER A 110 -3.35 11.02 -1.73
N ARG A 111 -2.08 11.29 -1.40
CA ARG A 111 -1.63 12.65 -1.07
C ARG A 111 -1.68 13.56 -2.29
N GLU A 112 -1.25 13.07 -3.45
CA GLU A 112 -1.24 13.85 -4.69
C GLU A 112 -2.66 14.14 -5.17
N MET A 113 -3.57 13.16 -5.07
CA MET A 113 -4.99 13.34 -5.40
C MET A 113 -5.68 14.33 -4.46
N SER A 114 -5.46 14.21 -3.15
CA SER A 114 -6.06 15.17 -2.21
C SER A 114 -5.57 16.60 -2.44
N LYS A 115 -4.31 16.77 -2.84
CA LYS A 115 -3.76 18.09 -3.16
C LYS A 115 -4.37 18.68 -4.44
N SER A 116 -4.61 17.88 -5.48
CA SER A 116 -5.13 18.38 -6.76
C SER A 116 -6.65 18.54 -6.77
N ALA A 117 -7.38 17.60 -6.16
CA ALA A 117 -8.83 17.54 -6.22
C ALA A 117 -9.53 18.31 -5.08
N GLY A 118 -8.85 18.54 -3.96
CA GLY A 118 -9.40 19.21 -2.78
C GLY A 118 -10.18 18.31 -1.82
N GLU A 119 -10.35 17.02 -2.15
CA GLU A 119 -11.02 16.02 -1.32
C GLU A 119 -10.21 14.70 -1.30
N ARG A 120 -10.55 13.79 -0.38
CA ARG A 120 -9.87 12.48 -0.30
C ARG A 120 -10.62 11.44 -1.13
N TYR A 121 -9.86 10.74 -1.99
CA TYR A 121 -10.32 9.57 -2.71
C TYR A 121 -9.65 8.33 -2.13
N THR A 122 -10.44 7.29 -1.85
CA THR A 122 -9.90 5.98 -1.46
C THR A 122 -9.37 5.23 -2.69
N LEU A 123 -8.43 4.31 -2.49
CA LEU A 123 -7.95 3.44 -3.56
C LEU A 123 -9.12 2.75 -4.26
N ASN A 124 -10.04 2.13 -3.50
CA ASN A 124 -11.20 1.43 -4.05
C ASN A 124 -12.07 2.32 -4.95
N ASN A 125 -12.29 3.58 -4.55
CA ASN A 125 -13.03 4.53 -5.37
C ASN A 125 -12.32 4.79 -6.71
N LEU A 126 -11.02 5.08 -6.68
CA LEU A 126 -10.26 5.38 -7.89
C LEU A 126 -10.18 4.17 -8.83
N VAL A 127 -9.90 2.97 -8.32
CA VAL A 127 -9.77 1.77 -9.17
C VAL A 127 -11.11 1.35 -9.75
N LYS A 128 -12.20 1.47 -8.99
CA LYS A 128 -13.55 1.15 -9.48
C LYS A 128 -13.95 2.06 -10.63
N HIS A 129 -13.72 3.36 -10.49
CA HIS A 129 -14.14 4.33 -11.50
C HIS A 129 -13.17 4.43 -12.69
N THR A 130 -11.89 4.07 -12.50
CA THR A 130 -10.87 4.16 -13.57
C THR A 130 -10.68 2.85 -14.32
N LEU A 131 -10.67 1.72 -13.61
CA LEU A 131 -10.25 0.42 -14.12
C LEU A 131 -11.37 -0.63 -14.12
N ASP A 132 -12.56 -0.31 -13.56
CA ASP A 132 -13.64 -1.27 -13.31
C ASP A 132 -13.19 -2.49 -12.47
N ASP A 133 -12.25 -2.25 -11.55
CA ASP A 133 -11.73 -3.23 -10.59
C ASP A 133 -11.98 -2.76 -9.16
N SER A 134 -11.81 -3.63 -8.16
CA SER A 134 -12.10 -3.28 -6.77
C SER A 134 -11.22 -4.03 -5.78
N LYS A 135 -11.12 -3.48 -4.57
CA LYS A 135 -10.52 -4.17 -3.43
C LYS A 135 -11.33 -5.43 -3.12
N THR A 136 -10.65 -6.50 -2.75
CA THR A 136 -11.29 -7.75 -2.33
C THR A 136 -11.74 -7.72 -0.87
N MET A 137 -11.27 -6.74 -0.09
CA MET A 137 -11.56 -6.56 1.34
C MET A 137 -11.52 -5.08 1.70
N ASP A 138 -12.25 -4.68 2.75
CA ASP A 138 -12.04 -3.40 3.41
C ASP A 138 -10.80 -3.48 4.32
N SER A 139 -9.93 -2.47 4.29
CA SER A 139 -8.75 -2.40 5.16
C SER A 139 -9.10 -2.50 6.65
N ALA A 140 -10.30 -2.09 7.05
CA ALA A 140 -10.77 -2.25 8.43
C ALA A 140 -11.00 -3.72 8.84
N ASP A 141 -11.19 -4.64 7.90
CA ASP A 141 -11.43 -6.06 8.21
C ASP A 141 -10.12 -6.85 8.37
N ALA A 142 -9.00 -6.38 7.81
CA ALA A 142 -7.74 -7.11 7.81
C ALA A 142 -7.25 -7.53 9.22
N PRO A 143 -7.30 -6.68 10.27
CA PRO A 143 -6.98 -7.11 11.63
C PRO A 143 -7.94 -8.18 12.18
N ILE A 144 -9.21 -8.18 11.78
CA ILE A 144 -10.22 -9.18 12.19
C ILE A 144 -9.87 -10.53 11.58
N VAL A 145 -9.70 -10.56 10.25
CA VAL A 145 -9.38 -11.76 9.49
C VAL A 145 -8.05 -12.35 9.97
N TRP A 146 -7.05 -11.50 10.22
CA TRP A 146 -5.78 -11.93 10.80
C TRP A 146 -5.95 -12.61 12.17
N LYS A 147 -6.71 -11.99 13.08
CA LYS A 147 -6.99 -12.56 14.41
C LYS A 147 -7.75 -13.90 14.32
N ALA A 148 -8.55 -14.10 13.28
CA ALA A 148 -9.27 -15.34 13.00
C ALA A 148 -8.42 -16.43 12.31
N GLY A 149 -7.16 -16.13 11.96
CA GLY A 149 -6.26 -17.08 11.31
C GLY A 149 -6.25 -17.05 9.78
N GLY A 150 -6.93 -16.08 9.16
CA GLY A 150 -6.95 -15.86 7.70
C GLY A 150 -5.67 -15.20 7.18
N TYR A 151 -4.50 -15.76 7.49
CA TYR A 151 -3.20 -15.16 7.14
C TYR A 151 -2.98 -15.07 5.63
N ALA A 152 -3.34 -16.12 4.90
CA ALA A 152 -3.24 -16.15 3.44
C ALA A 152 -4.15 -15.09 2.81
N GLU A 153 -5.39 -15.01 3.28
CA GLU A 153 -6.40 -14.07 2.79
C GLU A 153 -5.93 -12.61 2.95
N VAL A 154 -5.42 -12.25 4.13
CA VAL A 154 -4.87 -10.90 4.38
C VAL A 154 -3.67 -10.61 3.46
N ALA A 155 -2.79 -11.59 3.24
CA ALA A 155 -1.63 -11.42 2.37
C ALA A 155 -2.01 -11.25 0.89
N GLU A 156 -2.96 -12.07 0.40
CA GLU A 156 -3.46 -12.00 -0.97
C GLU A 156 -4.17 -10.67 -1.23
N TYR A 157 -4.98 -10.22 -0.27
CA TYR A 157 -5.64 -8.92 -0.31
C TYR A 157 -4.62 -7.76 -0.33
N CYS A 158 -3.62 -7.75 0.56
CA CYS A 158 -2.58 -6.73 0.58
C CYS A 158 -1.75 -6.73 -0.73
N LEU A 159 -1.47 -7.90 -1.30
CA LEU A 159 -0.81 -8.01 -2.61
C LEU A 159 -1.71 -7.50 -3.75
N LYS A 160 -3.02 -7.76 -3.69
CA LYS A 160 -3.99 -7.22 -4.66
C LYS A 160 -4.02 -5.70 -4.60
N ASP A 161 -3.95 -5.10 -3.42
CA ASP A 161 -3.88 -3.64 -3.27
C ASP A 161 -2.60 -3.05 -3.89
N CYS A 162 -1.45 -3.71 -3.75
CA CYS A 162 -0.22 -3.34 -4.45
C CYS A 162 -0.40 -3.36 -5.97
N LYS A 163 -1.08 -4.37 -6.52
CA LYS A 163 -1.38 -4.46 -7.95
C LYS A 163 -2.33 -3.36 -8.40
N LEU A 164 -3.41 -3.15 -7.65
CA LEU A 164 -4.41 -2.12 -7.92
C LEU A 164 -3.80 -0.72 -7.97
N VAL A 165 -2.96 -0.35 -7.00
CA VAL A 165 -2.31 0.96 -7.00
C VAL A 165 -1.27 1.08 -8.12
N TYR A 166 -0.58 -0.01 -8.47
CA TYR A 166 0.34 -0.03 -9.61
C TYR A 166 -0.39 0.18 -10.95
N ASP A 167 -1.49 -0.54 -11.17
CA ASP A 167 -2.27 -0.46 -12.40
C ASP A 167 -2.95 0.90 -12.52
N LEU A 168 -3.45 1.45 -11.40
CA LEU A 168 -3.98 2.81 -11.35
C LEU A 168 -2.89 3.82 -11.71
N TRP A 169 -1.72 3.73 -11.06
CA TRP A 169 -0.58 4.61 -11.34
C TRP A 169 -0.17 4.56 -12.82
N LYS A 170 -0.05 3.34 -13.37
CA LYS A 170 0.30 3.13 -14.77
C LYS A 170 -0.73 3.79 -15.70
N HIS A 171 -2.01 3.58 -15.46
CA HIS A 171 -3.09 4.25 -16.19
C HIS A 171 -2.95 5.77 -16.12
N GLY A 172 -2.72 6.32 -14.93
CA GLY A 172 -2.54 7.76 -14.73
C GLY A 172 -1.31 8.34 -15.43
N VAL A 173 -0.20 7.60 -15.48
CA VAL A 173 1.01 8.02 -16.21
C VAL A 173 0.75 8.05 -17.72
N GLU A 174 0.05 7.05 -18.25
CA GLU A 174 -0.25 6.91 -19.67
C GLU A 174 -1.31 7.92 -20.16
N ASN A 175 -2.38 8.12 -19.37
CA ASN A 175 -3.55 8.91 -19.78
C ASN A 175 -3.56 10.33 -19.20
N LYS A 176 -2.70 10.63 -18.23
CA LYS A 176 -2.65 11.90 -17.46
C LYS A 176 -3.91 12.19 -16.65
N THR A 177 -4.87 11.27 -16.60
CA THR A 177 -6.09 11.37 -15.82
C THR A 177 -6.43 10.04 -15.18
N VAL A 178 -7.19 10.10 -14.09
CA VAL A 178 -7.91 8.97 -13.48
C VAL A 178 -9.34 9.42 -13.18
N LYS A 179 -10.23 8.48 -12.87
CA LYS A 179 -11.62 8.77 -12.50
C LYS A 179 -11.86 8.45 -11.03
N GLY A 180 -12.76 9.20 -10.41
CA GLY A 180 -13.23 8.94 -9.05
C GLY A 180 -14.58 9.57 -8.80
N PHE A 181 -15.39 8.96 -7.94
CA PHE A 181 -16.66 9.55 -7.52
C PHE A 181 -16.43 10.52 -6.36
N SER A 182 -16.69 11.80 -6.59
CA SER A 182 -16.65 12.85 -5.58
C SER A 182 -17.89 12.75 -4.70
N MET A 183 -17.68 12.60 -3.39
CA MET A 183 -18.78 12.61 -2.43
C MET A 183 -19.29 14.03 -2.22
N GLU A 184 -18.41 15.04 -2.30
CA GLU A 184 -18.79 16.44 -2.13
C GLU A 184 -19.62 16.98 -3.29
N LYS A 185 -19.33 16.53 -4.52
CA LYS A 185 -20.00 16.97 -5.75
C LYS A 185 -21.07 16.00 -6.24
N GLU A 186 -21.21 14.86 -5.57
CA GLU A 186 -22.14 13.77 -5.89
C GLU A 186 -22.08 13.31 -7.36
N LYS A 187 -20.87 13.27 -7.93
CA LYS A 187 -20.66 12.88 -9.32
C LYS A 187 -19.30 12.26 -9.57
N GLU A 188 -19.21 11.51 -10.67
CA GLU A 188 -17.92 11.07 -11.20
C GLU A 188 -17.13 12.29 -11.71
N MET A 189 -15.85 12.32 -11.34
CA MET A 189 -14.90 13.34 -11.72
C MET A 189 -13.79 12.69 -12.52
N GLU A 190 -13.39 13.35 -13.60
CA GLU A 190 -12.10 13.10 -14.24
C GLU A 190 -11.05 13.99 -13.57
N LEU A 191 -9.99 13.37 -13.08
CA LEU A 191 -9.01 13.95 -12.17
C LEU A 191 -7.65 13.93 -12.85
N GLY A 192 -7.11 15.11 -13.16
CA GLY A 192 -5.77 15.23 -13.74
C GLY A 192 -4.68 14.80 -12.76
N VAL A 193 -3.74 13.98 -13.24
CA VAL A 193 -2.63 13.45 -12.46
C VAL A 193 -1.28 13.74 -13.11
N ASN A 194 -0.25 13.91 -12.28
CA ASN A 194 1.14 14.09 -12.71
C ASN A 194 2.05 13.19 -11.87
N TRP A 195 1.81 11.89 -11.99
CA TRP A 195 2.49 10.82 -11.28
C TRP A 195 3.77 10.33 -11.98
#